data_AF-A0A4R6SBP5-F1
#
_entry.id   AF-A0A4R6SBP5-F1
#
_cell.length_a   1.000
_cell.length_b   1.000
_cell.length_c   1.000
_cell.angle_alpha   90.00
_cell.angle_beta   90.00
_cell.angle_gamma   90.00
#
_symmetry.space_group_name_H-M   'P 1'
#
loop_
_entity.id
_entity.type
_entity.pdbx_description
1 polymer ?
#
loop_
_entity_poly.entity_id
_entity_poly.type
_entity_poly.pdbx_seq_one_letter_code
_entity_poly.pdbx_strand_id
1 'polypeptide(L)'
;MNTINYLKNKDGFTLIELMIVIVIAGIIIIIASNLFISGYNFFSKNEEKQEIQNELRFITNYIDESIKYSNSVSVGSSVPILDSNETAIGYDANDSLIKIYNSDGTNRNLSNIIIDQFTIEIVDENAVKTTVNKTNEYKIETNILLNNASFDSADVNNTGSVIVFESSN
;
A
#
# COMPACT_ATOMS: atom_id res chain seq x y z
N MET A 1 18.90 -61.60 40.55
CA MET A 1 18.06 -60.38 40.58
C MET A 1 18.99 -59.21 40.87
N ASN A 2 19.38 -58.44 39.85
CA ASN A 2 20.29 -57.31 40.03
C ASN A 2 19.47 -56.03 40.18
N THR A 3 19.40 -55.50 41.40
CA THR A 3 18.82 -54.17 41.67
C THR A 3 19.84 -53.10 41.29
N ILE A 4 19.53 -52.35 40.25
CA ILE A 4 20.32 -51.21 39.78
C ILE A 4 20.13 -50.06 40.78
N ASN A 5 21.21 -49.68 41.47
CA ASN A 5 21.24 -48.64 42.50
C ASN A 5 21.65 -47.30 41.85
N TYR A 6 20.69 -46.49 41.40
CA TYR A 6 20.93 -45.15 40.81
C TYR A 6 20.75 -43.97 41.80
N LEU A 7 20.52 -44.23 43.09
CA LEU A 7 20.08 -43.20 44.05
C LEU A 7 21.11 -42.84 45.14
N LYS A 8 22.39 -42.69 44.79
CA LYS A 8 23.40 -42.14 45.71
C LYS A 8 24.32 -41.15 45.02
N ASN A 9 23.78 -40.00 44.60
CA ASN A 9 24.60 -38.82 44.40
C ASN A 9 24.27 -37.81 45.50
N LYS A 10 25.24 -37.49 46.37
CA LYS A 10 25.10 -36.64 47.57
C LYS A 10 25.77 -35.27 47.41
N ASP A 11 26.14 -34.90 46.20
CA ASP A 11 26.79 -33.64 45.94
C ASP A 11 25.72 -32.54 45.84
N GLY A 12 25.69 -31.68 46.85
CA GLY A 12 24.82 -30.49 46.89
C GLY A 12 25.36 -29.38 46.00
N PHE A 13 24.47 -28.57 45.43
CA PHE A 13 24.85 -27.37 44.68
C PHE A 13 25.61 -26.38 45.56
N THR A 14 26.70 -25.84 45.04
CA THR A 14 27.45 -24.79 45.74
C THR A 14 26.76 -23.43 45.55
N LEU A 15 26.88 -22.54 46.54
CA LEU A 15 26.31 -21.19 46.45
C LEU A 15 26.88 -20.41 45.25
N ILE A 16 28.16 -20.59 44.96
CA ILE A 16 28.83 -19.93 43.84
C ILE A 16 28.29 -20.39 42.48
N GLU A 17 27.96 -21.66 42.34
CA GLU A 17 27.37 -22.21 41.12
C GLU A 17 25.99 -21.61 40.86
N LEU A 18 25.15 -21.48 41.90
CA LEU A 18 23.86 -20.81 41.79
C LEU A 18 23.99 -19.34 41.38
N MET A 19 24.96 -18.61 41.95
CA MET A 19 25.22 -17.22 41.58
C MET A 19 25.62 -17.09 40.11
N ILE A 20 26.51 -17.96 39.64
CA ILE A 20 26.95 -17.97 38.24
C ILE A 20 25.76 -18.26 37.31
N VAL A 21 24.90 -19.23 37.64
CA VAL A 21 23.70 -19.55 36.85
C VAL A 21 22.74 -18.36 36.76
N ILE A 22 22.48 -17.66 37.88
CA ILE A 22 21.59 -16.49 37.89
C ILE A 22 22.16 -15.36 37.01
N VAL A 23 23.47 -15.11 37.10
CA VAL A 23 24.13 -14.08 36.27
C VAL A 23 24.01 -14.43 34.78
N ILE A 24 24.32 -15.68 34.41
CA ILE A 24 24.22 -16.13 33.02
C ILE A 24 22.77 -16.05 32.53
N ALA A 25 21.80 -16.49 33.33
CA ALA A 25 20.38 -16.42 33.00
C ALA A 25 19.91 -14.98 32.78
N GLY A 26 20.35 -14.04 33.62
CA GLY A 26 20.04 -12.62 33.46
C GLY A 26 20.55 -12.05 32.13
N ILE A 27 21.78 -12.39 31.75
CA ILE A 27 22.36 -11.98 30.45
C ILE A 27 21.53 -12.53 29.29
N ILE A 28 21.15 -13.81 29.35
CA ILE A 28 20.34 -14.46 28.31
C ILE A 28 18.98 -13.78 28.17
N ILE A 29 18.31 -13.48 29.29
CA ILE A 29 17.00 -12.82 29.30
C ILE A 29 17.08 -11.45 28.64
N ILE A 30 18.12 -10.65 28.93
CA ILE A 30 18.30 -9.34 28.30
C ILE A 30 18.44 -9.46 26.78
N ILE A 31 19.28 -10.39 26.31
CA ILE A 31 19.48 -10.62 24.87
C ILE A 31 18.18 -11.09 24.20
N ALA A 32 17.50 -12.08 24.79
CA ALA A 32 16.25 -12.61 24.27
C ALA A 32 15.16 -11.53 24.21
N SER A 33 15.10 -10.66 25.21
CA SER A 33 14.11 -9.57 25.28
C SER A 33 14.34 -8.54 24.17
N ASN A 34 15.59 -8.17 23.92
CA ASN A 34 15.94 -7.25 22.83
C ASN A 34 15.58 -7.83 21.46
N LEU A 35 15.85 -9.12 21.24
CA LEU A 35 15.45 -9.81 20.00
C LEU A 35 13.93 -9.84 19.84
N PHE A 36 13.20 -10.11 20.92
CA PHE A 36 11.74 -10.15 20.89
C PHE A 36 11.14 -8.78 20.57
N ILE A 37 11.61 -7.72 21.24
CA ILE A 37 11.16 -6.34 20.99
C ILE A 37 11.49 -5.93 19.54
N SER A 38 12.69 -6.24 19.06
CA SER A 38 13.08 -5.94 17.69
C SER A 38 12.22 -6.69 16.67
N GLY A 39 11.93 -7.97 16.92
CA GLY A 39 11.06 -8.78 16.06
C GLY A 39 9.63 -8.25 16.02
N TYR A 40 9.09 -7.86 17.17
CA TYR A 40 7.75 -7.27 17.26
C TYR A 40 7.66 -5.95 16.48
N ASN A 41 8.61 -5.04 16.68
CA ASN A 41 8.66 -3.77 15.97
C ASN A 41 8.83 -3.96 14.46
N PHE A 42 9.62 -4.96 14.05
CA PHE A 42 9.78 -5.29 12.63
C PHE A 42 8.48 -5.82 12.03
N PHE A 43 7.79 -6.72 12.73
CA PHE A 43 6.51 -7.27 12.28
C PHE A 43 5.45 -6.17 12.13
N SER A 44 5.27 -5.33 13.15
CA SER A 44 4.29 -4.23 13.13
C SER A 44 4.56 -3.24 11.99
N LYS A 45 5.82 -2.87 11.75
CA LYS A 45 6.18 -2.02 10.60
C LYS A 45 5.91 -2.68 9.25
N ASN A 46 6.05 -4.00 9.15
CA ASN A 46 5.76 -4.71 7.90
C ASN A 46 4.26 -4.86 7.65
N GLU A 47 3.47 -4.98 8.71
CA GLU A 47 2.02 -5.02 8.63
C GLU A 47 1.46 -3.69 8.09
N GLU A 48 1.87 -2.57 8.67
CA GLU A 48 1.52 -1.20 8.21
C GLU A 48 1.88 -1.01 6.72
N LYS A 49 3.09 -1.43 6.35
CA LYS A 49 3.57 -1.40 4.97
C LYS A 49 2.73 -2.25 4.01
N GLN A 50 2.31 -3.43 4.43
CA GLN A 50 1.45 -4.29 3.61
C GLN A 50 0.06 -3.70 3.43
N GLU A 51 -0.53 -3.13 4.48
CA GLU A 51 -1.81 -2.43 4.42
C GLU A 51 -1.76 -1.31 3.38
N ILE A 52 -0.74 -0.46 3.46
CA ILE A 52 -0.52 0.64 2.52
C ILE A 52 -0.40 0.13 1.09
N GLN A 53 0.41 -0.91 0.84
CA GLN A 53 0.53 -1.50 -0.48
C GLN A 53 -0.81 -2.03 -1.01
N ASN A 54 -1.63 -2.65 -0.15
CA ASN A 54 -2.94 -3.15 -0.53
C ASN A 54 -3.91 -2.02 -0.88
N GLU A 55 -3.90 -0.93 -0.12
CA GLU A 55 -4.71 0.26 -0.41
C GLU A 55 -4.32 0.92 -1.73
N LEU A 56 -3.02 1.06 -2.01
CA LEU A 56 -2.55 1.59 -3.29
C LEU A 56 -2.96 0.68 -4.46
N ARG A 57 -2.92 -0.64 -4.29
CA ARG A 57 -3.39 -1.60 -5.32
C ARG A 57 -4.88 -1.49 -5.55
N PHE A 58 -5.65 -1.34 -4.47
CA PHE A 58 -7.09 -1.12 -4.56
C PHE A 58 -7.40 0.13 -5.39
N ILE A 59 -6.71 1.24 -5.14
CA ILE A 59 -6.85 2.48 -5.91
C ILE A 59 -6.58 2.22 -7.40
N THR A 60 -5.44 1.61 -7.75
CA THR A 60 -5.09 1.41 -9.17
C THR A 60 -6.01 0.42 -9.86
N ASN A 61 -6.46 -0.62 -9.16
CA ASN A 61 -7.40 -1.60 -9.71
C ASN A 61 -8.78 -0.98 -9.92
N TYR A 62 -9.24 -0.15 -8.99
CA TYR A 62 -10.49 0.58 -9.16
C TYR A 62 -10.43 1.51 -10.39
N ILE A 63 -9.32 2.21 -10.58
CA ILE A 63 -9.13 3.06 -11.77
C ILE A 63 -9.11 2.21 -13.04
N ASP A 64 -8.35 1.12 -13.08
CA ASP A 64 -8.32 0.17 -14.21
C ASP A 64 -9.73 -0.29 -14.58
N GLU A 65 -10.46 -0.85 -13.61
CA GLU A 65 -11.82 -1.34 -13.84
C GLU A 65 -12.79 -0.23 -14.27
N SER A 66 -12.64 0.99 -13.75
CA SER A 66 -13.52 2.12 -14.07
C SER A 66 -13.34 2.64 -15.48
N ILE A 67 -12.10 2.69 -16.00
CA ILE A 67 -11.80 3.31 -17.29
C ILE A 67 -11.67 2.31 -18.44
N LYS A 68 -11.35 1.05 -18.15
CA LYS A 68 -11.04 0.02 -19.17
C LYS A 68 -12.11 -0.14 -20.25
N TYR A 69 -13.38 -0.01 -19.88
CA TYR A 69 -14.51 -0.13 -20.82
C TYR A 69 -15.27 1.18 -21.05
N SER A 70 -14.80 2.29 -20.49
CA SER A 70 -15.43 3.60 -20.65
C SER A 70 -15.55 4.02 -22.12
N ASN A 71 -16.59 4.77 -22.44
CA ASN A 71 -16.87 5.25 -23.81
C ASN A 71 -15.93 6.38 -24.22
N SER A 72 -15.46 7.16 -23.26
CA SER A 72 -14.53 8.26 -23.44
C SER A 72 -13.61 8.35 -22.23
N VAL A 73 -12.37 8.78 -22.47
CA VAL A 73 -11.39 9.07 -21.42
C VAL A 73 -10.64 10.33 -21.79
N SER A 74 -10.45 11.23 -20.82
CA SER A 74 -9.55 12.38 -20.95
C SER A 74 -8.69 12.53 -19.70
N VAL A 75 -7.49 13.09 -19.87
CA VAL A 75 -6.51 13.30 -18.80
C VAL A 75 -6.27 14.80 -18.66
N GLY A 76 -6.27 15.30 -17.42
CA GLY A 76 -6.10 16.72 -17.14
C GLY A 76 -5.38 16.99 -15.81
N SER A 77 -5.03 18.26 -15.58
CA SER A 77 -4.35 18.71 -14.36
C SER A 77 -5.31 19.12 -13.23
N SER A 78 -6.60 19.25 -13.52
CA SER A 78 -7.65 19.66 -12.58
C SER A 78 -8.99 19.08 -13.00
N VAL A 79 -9.88 18.88 -12.04
CA VAL A 79 -11.24 18.38 -12.29
C VAL A 79 -12.02 19.43 -13.09
N PRO A 80 -12.47 19.13 -14.32
CA PRO A 80 -13.30 20.05 -15.08
C PRO A 80 -14.75 20.02 -14.59
N ILE A 81 -15.60 20.84 -15.20
CA ILE A 81 -17.06 20.67 -15.09
C ILE A 81 -17.41 19.39 -15.84
N LEU A 82 -18.09 18.47 -15.16
CA LEU A 82 -18.43 17.15 -15.68
C LEU A 82 -19.80 17.17 -16.33
N ASP A 83 -19.91 16.54 -17.50
CA ASP A 83 -21.20 16.29 -18.15
C ASP A 83 -22.00 15.21 -17.40
N SER A 84 -23.30 15.11 -17.65
CA SER A 84 -24.23 14.29 -16.84
C SER A 84 -23.83 12.81 -16.67
N ASN A 85 -23.09 12.24 -17.63
CA ASN A 85 -22.65 10.84 -17.62
C ASN A 85 -21.15 10.67 -17.27
N GLU A 86 -20.46 11.77 -16.95
CA GLU A 86 -19.03 11.73 -16.66
C GLU A 86 -18.75 11.55 -15.18
N THR A 87 -17.67 10.85 -14.91
CA THR A 87 -17.05 10.73 -13.59
C THR A 87 -15.58 11.08 -13.72
N ALA A 88 -15.02 11.75 -12.71
CA ALA A 88 -13.59 11.98 -12.64
C ALA A 88 -12.97 11.28 -11.43
N ILE A 89 -11.76 10.76 -11.61
CA ILE A 89 -10.90 10.31 -10.52
C ILE A 89 -9.66 11.20 -10.53
N GLY A 90 -9.37 11.82 -9.40
CA GLY A 90 -8.28 12.79 -9.33
C GLY A 90 -7.67 12.92 -7.95
N TYR A 91 -6.45 13.45 -7.91
CA TYR A 91 -5.76 13.76 -6.67
C TYR A 91 -6.09 15.16 -6.18
N ASP A 92 -6.56 15.23 -4.94
CA ASP A 92 -6.79 16.47 -4.23
C ASP A 92 -5.58 16.78 -3.34
N ALA A 93 -4.78 17.76 -3.77
CA ALA A 93 -3.57 18.16 -3.07
C ALA A 93 -3.83 18.79 -1.68
N ASN A 94 -5.06 19.28 -1.41
CA ASN A 94 -5.36 19.87 -0.10
C ASN A 94 -5.49 18.79 0.96
N ASP A 95 -6.14 17.68 0.61
CA ASP A 95 -6.35 16.55 1.51
C ASP A 95 -5.29 15.46 1.34
N SER A 96 -4.49 15.52 0.27
CA SER A 96 -3.53 14.48 -0.11
C SER A 96 -4.19 13.12 -0.34
N LEU A 97 -5.38 13.13 -0.94
CA LEU A 97 -6.22 11.96 -1.18
C LEU A 97 -6.61 11.84 -2.65
N ILE A 98 -6.93 10.63 -3.09
CA ILE A 98 -7.61 10.41 -4.38
C ILE A 98 -9.12 10.41 -4.14
N LYS A 99 -9.81 11.21 -4.94
CA LYS A 99 -11.26 11.38 -4.87
C LYS A 99 -11.92 11.00 -6.18
N ILE A 100 -13.19 10.61 -6.06
CA ILE A 100 -14.11 10.40 -7.16
C ILE A 100 -15.06 11.59 -7.17
N TYR A 101 -15.19 12.24 -8.31
CA TYR A 101 -16.06 13.37 -8.55
C TYR A 101 -17.17 12.95 -9.51
N ASN A 102 -18.42 13.25 -9.16
CA ASN A 102 -19.57 12.94 -10.00
C ASN A 102 -20.10 14.22 -10.66
N SER A 103 -20.91 14.05 -11.70
CA SER A 103 -21.52 15.13 -12.47
C SER A 103 -22.48 16.04 -11.68
N ASP A 104 -22.99 15.57 -10.54
CA ASP A 104 -23.82 16.35 -9.62
C ASP A 104 -23.01 17.30 -8.71
N GLY A 105 -21.68 17.33 -8.85
CA GLY A 105 -20.76 18.14 -8.04
C GLY A 105 -20.41 17.52 -6.70
N THR A 106 -20.95 16.34 -6.36
CA THR A 106 -20.53 15.60 -5.17
C THR A 106 -19.18 14.92 -5.41
N ASN A 107 -18.44 14.71 -4.32
CA ASN A 107 -17.22 13.92 -4.34
C ASN A 107 -17.16 13.00 -3.12
N ARG A 108 -16.37 11.94 -3.25
CA ARG A 108 -16.05 11.00 -2.17
C ARG A 108 -14.59 10.58 -2.27
N ASN A 109 -14.00 10.22 -1.14
CA ASN A 109 -12.68 9.59 -1.11
C ASN A 109 -12.77 8.20 -1.76
N LEU A 110 -11.86 7.90 -2.69
CA LEU A 110 -11.70 6.54 -3.19
C LEU A 110 -11.10 5.64 -2.10
N SER A 111 -10.12 6.17 -1.39
CA SER A 111 -9.50 5.56 -0.22
C SER A 111 -9.18 6.66 0.79
N ASN A 112 -9.07 6.29 2.07
CA ASN A 112 -8.65 7.20 3.14
C ASN A 112 -7.14 7.24 3.33
N ILE A 113 -6.38 6.51 2.50
CA ILE A 113 -4.93 6.56 2.50
C ILE A 113 -4.43 7.91 1.97
N ILE A 114 -3.62 8.58 2.80
CA ILE A 114 -2.86 9.75 2.39
C ILE A 114 -1.73 9.32 1.47
N ILE A 115 -1.65 9.94 0.29
CA ILE A 115 -0.60 9.74 -0.72
C ILE A 115 0.08 11.07 -1.01
N ASP A 116 1.31 11.04 -1.54
CA ASP A 116 2.04 12.28 -1.86
C ASP A 116 1.79 12.74 -3.29
N GLN A 117 1.60 11.78 -4.20
CA GLN A 117 1.47 12.08 -5.61
C GLN A 117 0.64 11.02 -6.33
N PHE A 118 -0.19 11.50 -7.24
CA PHE A 118 -0.85 10.72 -8.27
C PHE A 118 -0.56 11.32 -9.63
N THR A 119 -0.20 10.49 -10.59
CA THR A 119 0.09 10.93 -11.95
C THR A 119 -0.50 9.94 -12.94
N ILE A 120 -1.09 10.46 -14.00
CA ILE A 120 -1.60 9.72 -15.14
C ILE A 120 -0.80 10.18 -16.36
N GLU A 121 -0.32 9.25 -17.16
CA GLU A 121 0.42 9.50 -18.40
C GLU A 121 -0.29 8.77 -19.53
N ILE A 122 -0.56 9.45 -20.65
CA ILE A 122 -1.04 8.80 -21.87
C ILE A 122 0.17 8.17 -22.55
N VAL A 123 0.27 6.84 -22.53
CA VAL A 123 1.43 6.11 -23.05
C VAL A 123 1.25 5.77 -24.52
N ASP A 124 0.01 5.58 -24.95
CA ASP A 124 -0.38 5.30 -26.33
C ASP A 124 -1.81 5.81 -26.56
N GLU A 125 -2.27 5.81 -27.81
CA GLU A 125 -3.64 6.20 -28.18
C GLU A 125 -4.71 5.41 -27.42
N ASN A 126 -4.43 4.19 -26.95
CA ASN A 126 -5.37 3.38 -26.17
C ASN A 126 -4.80 2.90 -24.83
N ALA A 127 -3.76 3.55 -24.32
CA ALA A 127 -3.10 3.12 -23.09
C ALA A 127 -2.78 4.29 -22.17
N VAL A 128 -3.11 4.15 -20.89
CA VAL A 128 -2.68 5.08 -19.84
C VAL A 128 -1.85 4.36 -18.79
N LYS A 129 -0.89 5.08 -18.22
CA LYS A 129 -0.14 4.65 -17.05
C LYS A 129 -0.53 5.49 -15.85
N THR A 130 -1.04 4.85 -14.82
CA THR A 130 -1.30 5.48 -13.53
C THR A 130 -0.14 5.20 -12.58
N THR A 131 0.31 6.23 -11.89
CA THR A 131 1.34 6.15 -10.86
C THR A 131 0.77 6.71 -9.56
N VAL A 132 0.72 5.88 -8.52
CA VAL A 132 0.34 6.30 -7.17
C VAL A 132 1.56 6.15 -6.27
N ASN A 133 1.95 7.23 -5.59
CA ASN A 133 3.17 7.29 -4.80
C ASN A 133 2.88 7.74 -3.37
N LYS A 134 3.39 6.94 -2.43
CA LYS A 134 3.56 7.30 -1.02
C LYS A 134 5.06 7.23 -0.71
N THR A 135 5.68 8.40 -0.72
CA THR A 135 7.10 8.70 -0.56
C THR A 135 7.70 7.92 0.59
N ASN A 136 8.87 7.33 0.34
CA ASN A 136 9.63 6.48 1.26
C ASN A 136 8.96 5.15 1.67
N GLU A 137 7.77 4.83 1.13
CA GLU A 137 7.07 3.59 1.43
C GLU A 137 6.84 2.75 0.16
N TYR A 138 5.98 3.22 -0.75
CA TYR A 138 5.53 2.46 -1.90
C TYR A 138 5.19 3.34 -3.10
N LYS A 139 5.53 2.83 -4.29
CA LYS A 139 5.10 3.35 -5.59
C LYS A 139 4.45 2.22 -6.37
N ILE A 140 3.23 2.44 -6.85
CA ILE A 140 2.53 1.50 -7.73
C ILE A 140 2.34 2.16 -9.08
N GLU A 141 2.77 1.45 -10.12
CA GLU A 141 2.57 1.83 -11.51
C GLU A 141 1.70 0.76 -12.18
N THR A 142 0.63 1.20 -12.84
CA THR A 142 -0.31 0.31 -13.53
C THR A 142 -0.52 0.84 -14.93
N ASN A 143 -0.29 -0.01 -15.92
CA ASN A 143 -0.63 0.27 -17.32
C ASN A 143 -2.03 -0.28 -17.59
N ILE A 144 -2.91 0.58 -18.09
CA ILE A 144 -4.31 0.30 -18.34
C ILE A 144 -4.55 0.42 -19.84
N LEU A 145 -5.11 -0.63 -20.43
CA LEU A 145 -5.53 -0.64 -21.83
C LEU A 145 -7.00 -0.27 -21.91
N LEU A 146 -7.32 0.72 -22.73
CA LEU A 146 -8.67 1.16 -23.02
C LEU A 146 -9.24 0.32 -24.16
N ASN A 147 -10.37 -0.34 -23.92
CA ASN A 147 -10.99 -1.21 -24.91
C ASN A 147 -12.00 -0.49 -25.81
N ASN A 148 -12.61 0.58 -25.31
CA ASN A 148 -13.70 1.29 -25.98
C ASN A 148 -13.42 2.79 -26.21
N ALA A 149 -12.27 3.29 -25.76
CA ALA A 149 -11.88 4.70 -25.89
C ALA A 149 -10.46 4.83 -26.44
N SER A 150 -10.18 5.96 -27.07
CA SER A 150 -8.84 6.31 -27.56
C SER A 150 -8.58 7.81 -27.43
N PHE A 151 -7.31 8.18 -27.24
CA PHE A 151 -6.79 9.54 -27.26
C PHE A 151 -6.36 9.95 -28.67
N ASP A 152 -6.22 11.26 -28.88
CA ASP A 152 -5.53 11.75 -30.07
C ASP A 152 -4.03 11.41 -29.97
N SER A 153 -3.43 11.02 -31.09
CA SER A 153 -1.97 10.89 -31.26
C SER A 153 -1.18 12.10 -30.72
N ALA A 154 -1.75 13.31 -30.79
CA ALA A 154 -1.13 14.54 -30.28
C ALA A 154 -1.08 14.60 -28.75
N ASP A 155 -1.92 13.82 -28.05
CA ASP A 155 -2.00 13.79 -26.59
C ASP A 155 -1.09 12.71 -25.97
N VAL A 156 -0.43 11.89 -26.79
CA VAL A 156 0.53 10.88 -26.28
C VAL A 156 1.68 11.60 -25.57
N ASN A 157 2.06 11.08 -24.40
CA ASN A 157 2.96 11.65 -23.40
C ASN A 157 2.40 12.82 -22.59
N ASN A 158 1.12 13.21 -22.78
CA ASN A 158 0.50 14.16 -21.86
C ASN A 158 0.34 13.52 -20.48
N THR A 159 0.60 14.34 -19.46
CA THR A 159 0.50 13.94 -18.06
C THR A 159 -0.53 14.77 -17.32
N GLY A 160 -1.27 14.14 -16.41
CA GLY A 160 -2.24 14.79 -15.55
C GLY A 160 -2.30 14.18 -14.17
N SER A 161 -3.15 14.76 -13.32
CA SER A 161 -3.47 14.28 -11.96
C SER A 161 -4.95 13.92 -11.84
N VAL A 162 -5.72 14.06 -12.92
CA VAL A 162 -7.15 13.77 -13.01
C VAL A 162 -7.41 13.01 -14.31
N ILE A 163 -8.23 11.97 -14.21
CA ILE A 163 -8.80 11.25 -15.34
C ILE A 163 -10.31 11.43 -15.31
N VAL A 164 -10.90 11.82 -16.44
CA VAL A 164 -12.34 11.95 -16.62
C VAL A 164 -12.77 10.88 -17.61
N PHE A 165 -13.90 10.23 -17.34
CA PHE A 165 -14.40 9.17 -18.20
C PHE A 165 -15.93 9.10 -18.18
N GLU A 166 -16.51 8.67 -19.31
CA GLU A 166 -17.92 8.33 -19.42
C GLU A 166 -18.09 6.82 -19.24
N SER A 167 -18.84 6.41 -18.21
CA SER A 167 -19.13 4.99 -18.00
C SER A 167 -19.94 4.42 -19.17
N SER A 168 -19.51 3.28 -19.70
CA SER A 168 -20.29 2.52 -20.67
C SER A 168 -21.55 1.97 -19.99
N ASN A 169 -22.73 2.44 -20.43
CA ASN A 169 -24.05 1.92 -20.02
C ASN A 169 -24.24 0.44 -20.39
#